data_AF-A0A2H4MQ75-F1
#
_entry.id   AF-A0A2H4MQ75-F1
#
_cell.length_a   1.000
_cell.length_b   1.000
_cell.length_c   1.000
_cell.angle_alpha   90.00
_cell.angle_beta   90.00
_cell.angle_gamma   90.00
#
_symmetry.space_group_name_H-M   'P 1'
#
loop_
_entity.id
_entity.type
_entity.pdbx_description
1 polymer ?
#
loop_
_entity_poly.entity_id
_entity_poly.type
_entity_poly.pdbx_seq_one_letter_code
_entity_poly.pdbx_strand_id
1 'polypeptide(L)' 'MNDFWNNISRYPRFFVSSMVGLVFVILTPVKTLVKVKKFQSIVIIGFIVIFIILYKVLLTMTGL' A
#
# COMPACT_ATOMS: atom_id res chain seq x y z
N MET A 1 0.54 31.15 21.58
CA MET A 1 1.57 30.11 21.30
C MET A 1 0.97 28.71 21.12
N ASN A 2 -0.20 28.40 21.70
CA ASN A 2 -0.90 27.12 21.48
C ASN A 2 -1.34 26.90 20.02
N ASP A 3 -1.68 27.96 19.29
CA ASP A 3 -2.15 27.83 17.91
C ASP A 3 -1.08 27.33 16.95
N PHE A 4 0.19 27.65 17.20
CA PHE A 4 1.32 27.18 16.38
C PHE A 4 1.49 25.66 16.47
N TRP A 5 1.53 25.13 17.69
CA TRP A 5 1.64 23.68 17.93
C TRP A 5 0.38 22.92 17.50
N ASN A 6 -0.81 23.53 17.65
CA ASN A 6 -2.05 22.97 17.13
C ASN A 6 -2.04 22.84 15.60
N ASN A 7 -1.53 23.86 14.90
CA ASN A 7 -1.42 23.80 13.44
C ASN A 7 -0.39 22.78 12.98
N ILE A 8 0.79 22.72 13.61
CA ILE A 8 1.83 21.73 13.28
C ILE A 8 1.33 20.30 13.49
N SER A 9 0.68 20.01 14.62
CA SER A 9 0.18 18.66 14.91
C SER A 9 -0.99 18.23 14.02
N ARG A 10 -1.61 19.15 13.26
CA ARG A 10 -2.71 18.84 12.34
C ARG A 10 -2.22 18.15 11.07
N TYR A 11 -1.07 18.54 10.55
CA TYR A 11 -0.53 17.99 9.30
C TYR A 11 -0.16 16.50 9.39
N PRO A 12 0.54 16.03 10.43
CA PRO A 12 0.80 14.61 10.59
C PRO A 12 -0.49 13.80 10.71
N ARG A 13 -1.47 14.28 11.49
CA ARG A 13 -2.77 13.59 11.64
C ARG A 13 -3.54 13.51 10.32
N PHE A 14 -3.54 14.59 9.55
CA PHE A 14 -4.14 14.61 8.21
C PHE A 14 -3.41 13.66 7.25
N PHE A 15 -2.08 13.64 7.27
CA PHE A 15 -1.26 12.76 6.44
C PHE A 15 -1.55 11.29 6.75
N VAL A 16 -1.54 10.90 8.03
CA VAL A 16 -1.87 9.52 8.44
C VAL A 16 -3.28 9.16 8.01
N SER A 17 -4.26 10.03 8.23
CA SER A 17 -5.65 9.77 7.85
C SER A 17 -5.82 9.59 6.34
N SER A 18 -5.21 10.46 5.54
CA SER A 18 -5.26 10.37 4.07
C SER A 18 -4.49 9.15 3.53
N MET A 19 -3.34 8.82 4.11
CA MET A 19 -2.59 7.61 3.76
C MET A 19 -3.38 6.34 4.07
N VAL A 20 -3.96 6.24 5.27
CA VAL A 20 -4.79 5.09 5.65
C VAL A 20 -6.02 4.98 4.75
N GLY A 21 -6.69 6.10 4.46
CA GLY A 21 -7.82 6.13 3.54
C GLY A 21 -7.44 5.66 2.13
N LEU A 22 -6.31 6.15 1.61
CA LEU A 22 -5.78 5.75 0.29
C LEU A 22 -5.45 4.25 0.26
N VAL A 23 -4.80 3.72 1.30
CA VAL A 23 -4.53 2.27 1.42
C VAL A 23 -5.84 1.48 1.37
N PHE A 24 -6.89 1.90 2.08
CA PHE A 24 -8.18 1.21 2.03
C PHE A 24 -8.86 1.28 0.67
N VAL A 25 -8.81 2.42 -0.02
CA VAL A 25 -9.38 2.57 -1.37
C VAL A 25 -8.69 1.62 -2.35
N ILE A 26 -7.35 1.52 -2.29
CA ILE A 26 -6.56 0.60 -3.13
C ILE A 26 -6.87 -0.87 -2.79
N LEU A 27 -7.07 -1.21 -1.52
CA LEU A 27 -7.37 -2.58 -1.08
C LEU A 27 -8.82 -3.02 -1.33
N THR A 28 -9.75 -2.08 -1.52
CA THR A 28 -11.18 -2.38 -1.76
C THR A 28 -11.43 -3.30 -2.96
N PRO A 29 -10.88 -3.05 -4.17
CA PRO A 29 -11.02 -3.96 -5.31
C PRO A 29 -10.31 -5.30 -5.09
N VAL A 30 -9.23 -5.35 -4.31
CA VAL A 30 -8.57 -6.62 -3.96
C VAL A 30 -9.51 -7.50 -3.13
N LYS A 31 -10.26 -6.91 -2.19
CA LYS A 31 -11.25 -7.62 -1.38
C LYS A 31 -12.39 -8.22 -2.22
N THR A 32 -12.80 -7.57 -3.30
CA THR A 32 -13.84 -8.12 -4.19
C THR A 32 -13.31 -9.26 -5.07
N LEU A 33 -12.06 -9.16 -5.53
CA LEU A 33 -11.40 -10.21 -6.32
C LEU A 33 -11.16 -11.49 -5.52
N VAL A 34 -10.79 -11.38 -4.24
CA VAL A 34 -10.56 -12.55 -3.36
C VAL A 34 -11.85 -13.30 -3.03
N LYS A 35 -13.02 -12.65 -3.02
CA LYS A 35 -14.32 -13.32 -2.77
C LYS A 35 -14.72 -14.29 -3.88
N VAL A 36 -14.20 -14.09 -5.09
CA VAL A 36 -14.51 -14.97 -6.21
C VAL A 36 -13.46 -16.10 -6.25
N LYS A 37 -13.88 -17.32 -5.93
CA LYS A 37 -12.99 -18.52 -5.85
C LYS A 37 -12.06 -18.69 -7.07
N LYS A 38 -12.52 -18.31 -8.27
CA LYS A 38 -11.74 -18.37 -9.52
C LYS A 38 -10.62 -17.32 -9.60
N PHE A 39 -10.83 -16.12 -9.04
CA PHE A 39 -9.86 -15.01 -9.09
C PHE A 39 -8.90 -15.00 -7.90
N GLN A 40 -9.17 -15.79 -6.86
CA GLN A 40 -8.30 -15.91 -5.69
C GLN A 40 -6.88 -16.38 -6.07
N SER A 41 -6.75 -17.38 -6.95
CA SER A 41 -5.45 -17.84 -7.45
C SER A 41 -4.71 -16.76 -8.26
N ILE A 42 -5.45 -15.95 -9.03
CA ILE A 42 -4.87 -14.85 -9.83
C ILE A 42 -4.27 -13.78 -8.93
N VAL A 43 -4.93 -13.43 -7.82
CA VAL A 43 -4.40 -12.47 -6.84
C VAL A 43 -3.10 -12.97 -6.21
N ILE A 44 -3.06 -14.24 -5.81
CA ILE A 44 -1.87 -14.86 -5.20
C ILE A 44 -0.70 -14.89 -6.19
N ILE A 45 -0.95 -15.33 -7.43
CA ILE A 45 0.07 -15.35 -8.49
C ILE A 45 0.59 -13.94 -8.79
N GLY A 46 -0.31 -12.95 -8.89
CA GLY A 46 0.07 -11.56 -9.11
C GLY A 46 0.98 -11.02 -8.00
N PHE A 47 0.67 -11.34 -6.74
CA PHE A 47 1.48 -10.94 -5.59
C PHE A 47 2.88 -11.57 -5.62
N ILE A 48 2.98 -12.86 -5.96
CA ILE A 48 4.26 -13.56 -6.13
C ILE A 48 5.09 -12.92 -7.24
N VAL A 49 4.47 -12.62 -8.40
CA VAL A 49 5.15 -11.96 -9.53
C VAL A 49 5.68 -10.59 -9.13
N ILE A 50 4.88 -9.78 -8.41
CA ILE A 50 5.32 -8.47 -7.91
C ILE A 50 6.55 -8.61 -7.01
N PHE A 51 6.55 -9.56 -6.07
CA PHE A 51 7.71 -9.78 -5.19
C PHE A 51 8.95 -10.27 -5.94
N ILE A 52 8.79 -11.12 -6.95
CA ILE A 52 9.91 -11.57 -7.79
C ILE A 52 10.50 -10.38 -8.56
N ILE A 53 9.66 -9.53 -9.16
CA ILE A 53 10.10 -8.33 -9.86
C ILE A 53 10.82 -7.40 -8.89
N LEU A 54 10.23 -7.15 -7.71
CA LEU A 54 10.82 -6.30 -6.69
C LEU A 54 12.19 -6.83 -6.25
N TYR A 55 12.30 -8.15 -6.00
CA TYR A 55 13.55 -8.80 -5.66
C TYR A 55 14.60 -8.61 -6.76
N LYS A 56 14.24 -8.81 -8.04
CA LYS A 56 15.16 -8.57 -9.17
C LYS A 56 15.60 -7.12 -9.28
N VAL A 57 14.68 -6.17 -9.07
CA VAL A 57 15.00 -4.74 -9.08
C VAL A 57 15.99 -4.43 -7.96
N LEU A 58 15.73 -4.90 -6.75
CA LEU A 58 16.64 -4.69 -5.60
C LEU A 58 18.01 -5.32 -5.86
N LEU A 59 18.06 -6.55 -6.39
CA LEU A 59 19.30 -7.21 -6.77
C LEU A 59 20.09 -6.38 -7.79
N THR A 60 19.42 -5.92 -8.85
CA THR A 60 20.00 -5.05 -9.89
C THR A 60 20.53 -3.73 -9.30
N MET A 61 19.81 -3.13 -8.34
CA MET A 61 20.23 -1.87 -7.70
C MET A 61 21.36 -2.06 -6.68
N THR A 62 21.48 -3.25 -6.08
CA THR A 62 22.50 -3.56 -5.07
C THR A 62 23.75 -4.21 -5.65
N GLY A 63 23.72 -4.61 -6.93
CA GLY A 63 24.87 -5.19 -7.63
C GLY A 63 25.24 -6.60 -7.17
N LEU A 64 24.32 -7.30 -6.49
CA LEU A 64 24.38 -8.73 -6.19
C LEU A 64 23.92 -9.57 -7.39
#